data_AF-M2UFC2-F1
#
_entry.id   AF-M2UFC2-F1
#
_cell.length_a   1.000
_cell.length_b   1.000
_cell.length_c   1.000
_cell.angle_alpha   90.00
_cell.angle_beta   90.00
_cell.angle_gamma   90.00
#
_symmetry.space_group_name_H-M   'P 1'
#
loop_
_entity.id
_entity.type
_entity.pdbx_description
1 polymer ?
#
loop_
_entity_poly.entity_id
_entity_poly.type
_entity_poly.pdbx_seq_one_letter_code
_entity_poly.pdbx_strand_id
1 'polypeptide(L)'
;MYTETLVLLHWAASVSGHMSLWYPGPLGGAKEANAMSTYVDSELNFPLGCCDENGQATLPSPGICRGHLDMFDEQEPQVVWQAGQNAYFQLSDHTYAAGTPGSTHHGGSCQVGFSLDRGQTWKAAASFSGNCPRRAEDGSPSSQTFDFQVPRGMPSGNALFAWVWLNREHEFFVNCAKVRITANASRVLSADMSLPSSRGLWRQSRPKAFRSCEWDTAPVMKMSYYTTDADCMPNAKLRHAQSDDFELGWDVACGVVEGDGAFPIQMIAC
;
A
#
# COMPACT_ATOMS: atom_id res chain seq x y z
N MET A 1 -44.92 7.12 41.05
CA MET A 1 -43.99 6.17 40.40
C MET A 1 -43.32 6.94 39.28
N TYR A 2 -42.09 7.41 39.51
CA TYR A 2 -41.31 8.13 38.49
C TYR A 2 -40.46 7.08 37.76
N THR A 3 -40.74 6.86 36.48
CA THR A 3 -39.93 6.02 35.61
C THR A 3 -38.73 6.85 35.14
N GLU A 4 -37.57 6.58 35.73
CA GLU A 4 -36.27 7.06 35.28
C GLU A 4 -35.91 6.36 33.95
N THR A 5 -36.01 7.08 32.84
CA THR A 5 -35.52 6.61 31.54
C THR A 5 -34.00 6.77 31.47
N LEU A 6 -33.27 5.67 31.60
CA LEU A 6 -31.83 5.61 31.33
C LEU A 6 -31.57 5.78 29.84
N VAL A 7 -31.05 6.95 29.45
CA VAL A 7 -30.52 7.21 28.10
C VAL A 7 -29.10 6.69 28.03
N LEU A 8 -28.89 5.54 27.39
CA LEU A 8 -27.57 5.02 27.03
C LEU A 8 -27.03 5.81 25.83
N LEU A 9 -26.24 6.86 26.09
CA LEU A 9 -25.40 7.47 25.06
C LEU A 9 -24.34 6.45 24.61
N HIS A 10 -24.59 5.81 23.46
CA HIS A 10 -23.57 5.09 22.74
C HIS A 10 -22.64 6.13 22.09
N TRP A 11 -21.49 6.36 22.72
CA TRP A 11 -20.38 7.02 22.05
C TRP A 11 -19.91 6.07 20.93
N ALA A 12 -20.35 6.32 19.70
CA ALA A 12 -19.65 5.80 18.53
C ALA A 12 -18.30 6.53 18.49
N ALA A 13 -17.28 5.94 19.10
CA ALA A 13 -15.92 6.39 18.90
C ALA A 13 -15.62 6.14 17.42
N SER A 14 -15.58 7.22 16.63
CA SER A 14 -14.99 7.18 15.30
C SER A 14 -13.50 6.89 15.50
N VAL A 15 -13.13 5.61 15.50
CA VAL A 15 -11.73 5.21 15.51
C VAL A 15 -11.20 5.61 14.15
N SER A 16 -10.36 6.63 14.10
CA SER A 16 -9.85 7.10 12.83
C SER A 16 -8.60 6.31 12.45
N GLY A 17 -8.71 5.51 11.40
CA GLY A 17 -7.63 4.64 10.92
C GLY A 17 -6.57 5.38 10.15
N HIS A 18 -5.52 5.84 10.82
CA HIS A 18 -4.42 6.55 10.16
C HIS A 18 -3.14 5.71 10.17
N MET A 19 -2.64 5.37 9.00
CA MET A 19 -1.38 4.66 8.82
C MET A 19 -0.56 5.33 7.73
N SER A 20 0.75 5.28 7.85
CA SER A 20 1.65 5.71 6.78
C SER A 20 2.68 4.63 6.47
N LEU A 21 3.28 4.71 5.29
CA LEU A 21 4.56 4.07 5.01
C LEU A 21 5.59 4.55 6.04
N TRP A 22 6.46 3.64 6.48
CA TRP A 22 7.56 3.92 7.41
C TRP A 22 8.91 3.54 6.80
N TYR A 23 8.95 2.38 6.12
CA TYR A 23 10.12 1.92 5.39
C TYR A 23 9.71 1.39 4.00
N PRO A 24 10.38 1.78 2.92
CA PRO A 24 11.42 2.81 2.86
C PRO A 24 10.89 4.19 3.29
N GLY A 25 11.79 5.08 3.75
CA GLY A 25 11.41 6.38 4.30
C GLY A 25 10.56 7.18 3.30
N PRO A 26 9.30 7.54 3.61
CA PRO A 26 8.43 8.19 2.64
C PRO A 26 8.83 9.64 2.35
N LEU A 27 8.50 10.12 1.16
CA LEU A 27 8.47 11.54 0.83
C LEU A 27 7.42 12.23 1.70
N GLY A 28 7.74 13.38 2.29
CA GLY A 28 6.91 14.03 3.32
C GLY A 28 6.90 13.32 4.68
N GLY A 29 7.71 12.27 4.87
CA GLY A 29 7.83 11.49 6.09
C GLY A 29 8.41 12.22 7.28
N ALA A 30 8.10 11.74 8.50
CA ALA A 30 8.79 12.16 9.71
C ALA A 30 10.29 11.83 9.63
N LYS A 31 11.13 12.60 10.31
CA LYS A 31 12.59 12.47 10.23
C LYS A 31 13.10 11.12 10.74
N GLU A 32 12.35 10.53 11.67
CA GLU A 32 12.57 9.20 12.24
C GLU A 32 12.40 8.10 11.19
N ALA A 33 11.51 8.30 10.22
CA ALA A 33 11.28 7.38 9.10
C ALA A 33 12.18 7.69 7.89
N ASN A 34 12.41 8.98 7.62
CA ASN A 34 13.22 9.48 6.52
C ASN A 34 14.20 10.54 7.03
N ALA A 35 15.46 10.15 7.25
CA ALA A 35 16.47 11.05 7.80
C ALA A 35 16.78 12.29 6.92
N MET A 36 16.38 12.26 5.65
CA MET A 36 16.56 13.36 4.69
C MET A 36 15.38 14.34 4.65
N SER A 37 14.31 14.08 5.41
CA SER A 37 13.15 14.98 5.46
C SER A 37 13.54 16.38 5.93
N THR A 38 13.31 17.35 5.05
CA THR A 38 13.37 18.80 5.32
C THR A 38 11.99 19.41 5.55
N TYR A 39 10.94 18.68 5.14
CA TYR A 39 9.53 18.98 5.34
C TYR A 39 8.83 17.71 5.83
N VAL A 40 7.87 17.87 6.74
CA VAL A 40 7.01 16.78 7.24
C VAL A 40 5.57 17.15 6.93
N ASP A 41 4.90 16.28 6.17
CA ASP A 41 3.46 16.39 5.90
C ASP A 41 2.70 16.00 7.17
N SER A 42 2.06 16.97 7.82
CA SER A 42 1.27 16.73 9.04
C SER A 42 0.05 15.82 8.79
N GLU A 43 -0.31 15.61 7.53
CA GLU A 43 -1.41 14.76 7.09
C GLU A 43 -0.93 13.52 6.35
N LEU A 44 0.35 13.14 6.43
CA LEU A 44 0.91 12.02 5.64
C LEU A 44 0.14 10.71 5.83
N ASN A 45 -0.35 10.48 7.05
CA ASN A 45 -1.12 9.31 7.45
C ASN A 45 -2.64 9.50 7.29
N PHE A 46 -3.13 10.59 6.70
CA PHE A 46 -4.56 10.86 6.46
C PHE A 46 -5.02 10.22 5.14
N PRO A 47 -6.30 9.85 5.05
CA PRO A 47 -6.85 9.44 3.77
C PRO A 47 -6.89 10.63 2.81
N LEU A 48 -6.83 10.34 1.52
CA LEU A 48 -7.06 11.30 0.46
C LEU A 48 -8.55 11.49 0.25
N GLY A 49 -8.94 12.76 0.15
CA GLY A 49 -10.22 13.19 -0.42
C GLY A 49 -11.42 12.35 0.00
N CYS A 50 -12.07 12.71 1.11
CA CYS A 50 -13.47 12.37 1.35
C CYS A 50 -14.33 13.59 1.00
N CYS A 51 -15.63 13.37 0.85
CA CYS A 51 -16.57 14.40 0.48
C CYS A 51 -17.79 14.41 1.41
N ASP A 52 -18.53 15.52 1.43
CA ASP A 52 -19.79 15.65 2.15
C ASP A 52 -20.96 15.05 1.36
N GLU A 53 -22.17 15.05 1.93
CA GLU A 53 -23.37 14.53 1.25
C GLU A 53 -23.66 15.21 -0.12
N ASN A 54 -23.09 16.39 -0.37
CA ASN A 54 -23.22 17.14 -1.62
C ASN A 54 -22.05 16.88 -2.61
N GLY A 55 -21.13 15.99 -2.26
CA GLY A 55 -19.95 15.67 -3.06
C GLY A 55 -18.82 16.70 -2.99
N GLN A 56 -18.87 17.65 -2.05
CA GLN A 56 -17.78 18.62 -1.83
C GLN A 56 -16.65 17.97 -1.05
N ALA A 57 -15.40 18.19 -1.46
CA ALA A 57 -14.24 17.69 -0.72
C ALA A 57 -14.24 18.20 0.72
N THR A 58 -14.27 17.27 1.68
CA THR A 58 -14.14 17.51 3.12
C THR A 58 -12.71 17.32 3.61
N LEU A 59 -11.86 16.66 2.81
CA LEU A 59 -10.44 16.47 3.07
C LEU A 59 -9.61 16.88 1.86
N PRO A 60 -8.35 17.34 2.06
CA PRO A 60 -7.42 17.56 0.97
C PRO A 60 -7.23 16.31 0.10
N SER A 61 -7.15 16.51 -1.21
CA SER A 61 -6.73 15.48 -2.17
C SER A 61 -5.52 15.99 -2.95
N PRO A 62 -4.32 16.00 -2.35
CA PRO A 62 -3.09 16.47 -3.00
C PRO A 62 -2.60 15.56 -4.15
N GLY A 63 -3.31 14.46 -4.45
CA GLY A 63 -3.01 13.58 -5.57
C GLY A 63 -1.95 12.51 -5.28
N ILE A 64 -1.27 12.06 -6.34
CA ILE A 64 -0.27 10.97 -6.28
C ILE A 64 0.85 11.32 -5.28
N CYS A 65 1.26 10.34 -4.48
CA CYS A 65 2.28 10.52 -3.44
C CYS A 65 1.98 11.66 -2.46
N ARG A 66 0.70 11.96 -2.23
CA ARG A 66 0.22 13.13 -1.48
C ARG A 66 0.79 14.47 -1.95
N GLY A 67 1.10 14.59 -3.25
CA GLY A 67 1.65 15.81 -3.83
C GLY A 67 3.17 15.94 -3.75
N HIS A 68 3.87 14.99 -3.11
CA HIS A 68 5.32 15.06 -2.87
C HIS A 68 6.20 14.55 -4.04
N LEU A 69 5.70 14.57 -5.27
CA LEU A 69 6.45 14.07 -6.44
C LEU A 69 7.68 14.92 -6.78
N ASP A 70 7.63 16.21 -6.46
CA ASP A 70 8.74 17.17 -6.60
C ASP A 70 9.97 16.76 -5.78
N MET A 71 9.75 16.19 -4.58
CA MET A 71 10.83 15.70 -3.71
C MET A 71 11.64 14.55 -4.32
N PHE A 72 11.16 13.90 -5.38
CA PHE A 72 11.90 12.83 -6.06
C PHE A 72 13.25 13.31 -6.60
N ASP A 73 13.36 14.55 -7.06
CA ASP A 73 14.61 15.09 -7.59
C ASP A 73 15.56 15.61 -6.48
N GLU A 74 15.02 15.89 -5.31
CA GLU A 74 15.75 16.51 -4.20
C GLU A 74 16.36 15.49 -3.23
N GLN A 75 15.63 14.40 -2.96
CA GLN A 75 16.06 13.39 -1.98
C GLN A 75 16.95 12.33 -2.63
N GLU A 76 17.88 11.73 -1.87
CA GLU A 76 18.57 10.52 -2.32
C GLU A 76 17.67 9.28 -2.18
N PRO A 77 17.96 8.17 -2.88
CA PRO A 77 17.27 6.91 -2.66
C PRO A 77 17.42 6.41 -1.22
N GLN A 78 16.31 6.07 -0.59
CA GLN A 78 16.24 5.61 0.80
C GLN A 78 16.77 4.18 0.98
N VAL A 79 16.70 3.40 -0.09
CA VAL A 79 17.17 2.02 -0.13
C VAL A 79 17.58 1.65 -1.54
N VAL A 80 18.55 0.73 -1.63
CA VAL A 80 18.94 0.05 -2.86
C VAL A 80 18.42 -1.38 -2.83
N TRP A 81 17.60 -1.75 -3.81
CA TRP A 81 17.17 -3.13 -4.03
C TRP A 81 17.69 -3.66 -5.36
N GLN A 82 17.80 -4.98 -5.48
CA GLN A 82 18.07 -5.66 -6.75
C GLN A 82 16.76 -6.12 -7.40
N ALA A 83 16.70 -6.09 -8.73
CA ALA A 83 15.57 -6.69 -9.43
C ALA A 83 15.46 -8.20 -9.10
N GLY A 84 14.28 -8.66 -8.65
CA GLY A 84 14.04 -10.02 -8.21
C GLY A 84 14.46 -10.34 -6.77
N GLN A 85 14.98 -9.37 -6.01
CA GLN A 85 15.31 -9.54 -4.60
C GLN A 85 14.03 -9.64 -3.74
N ASN A 86 14.06 -10.51 -2.73
CA ASN A 86 13.10 -10.45 -1.63
C ASN A 86 13.37 -9.19 -0.79
N ALA A 87 12.36 -8.37 -0.63
CA ALA A 87 12.39 -7.11 0.08
C ALA A 87 11.21 -7.03 1.04
N TYR A 88 11.16 -5.97 1.83
CA TYR A 88 10.05 -5.69 2.71
C TYR A 88 9.75 -4.20 2.72
N PHE A 89 8.54 -3.85 3.12
CA PHE A 89 8.16 -2.51 3.53
C PHE A 89 7.57 -2.55 4.94
N GLN A 90 7.60 -1.43 5.62
CA GLN A 90 6.99 -1.27 6.94
C GLN A 90 5.99 -0.13 6.91
N LEU A 91 4.90 -0.29 7.64
CA LEU A 91 3.93 0.77 7.92
C LEU A 91 4.09 1.23 9.37
N SER A 92 3.46 2.33 9.72
CA SER A 92 3.44 2.85 11.10
C SER A 92 2.13 3.59 11.39
N ASP A 93 1.67 3.49 12.63
CA ASP A 93 0.62 4.30 13.24
C ASP A 93 1.17 5.63 13.80
N HIS A 94 2.31 6.09 13.29
CA HIS A 94 2.93 7.34 13.69
C HIS A 94 1.92 8.50 13.64
N THR A 95 1.90 9.30 14.70
CA THR A 95 1.01 10.45 14.84
C THR A 95 1.66 11.70 14.25
N TYR A 96 1.22 12.11 13.06
CA TYR A 96 1.72 13.32 12.38
C TYR A 96 1.02 14.60 12.85
N ALA A 97 -0.25 14.51 13.25
CA ALA A 97 -1.06 15.64 13.73
C ALA A 97 -1.52 15.41 15.18
N ALA A 98 -1.38 16.43 16.03
CA ALA A 98 -1.82 16.36 17.41
C ALA A 98 -3.34 16.12 17.49
N GLY A 99 -3.75 15.14 18.29
CA GLY A 99 -5.16 14.77 18.45
C GLY A 99 -5.67 13.72 17.46
N THR A 100 -4.85 13.28 16.49
CA THR A 100 -5.21 12.27 15.49
C THR A 100 -4.23 11.10 15.56
N PRO A 101 -4.36 10.20 16.57
CA PRO A 101 -3.48 9.05 16.69
C PRO A 101 -3.63 8.11 15.49
N GLY A 102 -2.54 7.43 15.12
CA GLY A 102 -2.60 6.37 14.12
C GLY A 102 -3.34 5.13 14.62
N SER A 103 -3.81 4.32 13.67
CA SER A 103 -4.51 3.07 13.95
C SER A 103 -4.56 2.20 12.70
N THR A 104 -4.41 0.89 12.88
CA THR A 104 -4.45 -0.11 11.80
C THR A 104 -5.83 -0.27 11.15
N HIS A 105 -6.87 0.32 11.77
CA HIS A 105 -8.26 0.28 11.31
C HIS A 105 -8.81 -1.12 11.04
N HIS A 106 -8.30 -2.11 11.77
CA HIS A 106 -8.65 -3.51 11.54
C HIS A 106 -8.44 -3.92 10.06
N GLY A 107 -7.38 -3.40 9.45
CA GLY A 107 -6.89 -3.85 8.15
C GLY A 107 -7.59 -3.22 6.96
N GLY A 108 -8.06 -4.04 6.04
CA GLY A 108 -8.30 -3.64 4.66
C GLY A 108 -7.30 -4.28 3.72
N SER A 109 -7.06 -3.65 2.58
CA SER A 109 -6.24 -4.22 1.51
C SER A 109 -5.23 -3.21 0.98
N CYS A 110 -4.05 -3.67 0.60
CA CYS A 110 -3.00 -2.80 0.08
C CYS A 110 -2.44 -3.30 -1.24
N GLN A 111 -1.88 -2.37 -2.02
CA GLN A 111 -0.94 -2.70 -3.09
C GLN A 111 0.37 -1.96 -2.87
N VAL A 112 1.45 -2.58 -3.33
CA VAL A 112 2.74 -1.92 -3.48
C VAL A 112 3.26 -2.10 -4.90
N GLY A 113 3.96 -1.09 -5.39
CA GLY A 113 4.44 -1.09 -6.77
C GLY A 113 5.43 0.01 -7.04
N PHE A 114 5.80 0.14 -8.30
CA PHE A 114 6.87 1.03 -8.72
C PHE A 114 6.49 1.85 -9.94
N SER A 115 7.06 3.05 -10.01
CA SER A 115 7.09 3.91 -11.19
C SER A 115 8.53 4.24 -11.55
N LEU A 116 8.84 4.14 -12.85
CA LEU A 116 10.14 4.53 -13.43
C LEU A 116 10.08 5.87 -14.17
N ASP A 117 8.90 6.47 -14.27
CA ASP A 117 8.60 7.64 -15.10
C ASP A 117 7.99 8.79 -14.29
N ARG A 118 8.45 8.94 -13.04
CA ARG A 118 8.06 10.02 -12.12
C ARG A 118 6.57 10.03 -11.79
N GLY A 119 5.98 8.85 -11.63
CA GLY A 119 4.60 8.68 -11.17
C GLY A 119 3.55 8.72 -12.28
N GLN A 120 3.96 8.74 -13.56
CA GLN A 120 3.03 8.72 -14.69
C GLN A 120 2.41 7.33 -14.89
N THR A 121 3.22 6.27 -14.80
CA THR A 121 2.75 4.89 -14.87
C THR A 121 3.27 4.07 -13.70
N TRP A 122 2.45 3.09 -13.28
CA TRP A 122 2.70 2.27 -12.10
C TRP A 122 2.47 0.81 -12.39
N LYS A 123 3.38 -0.04 -11.91
CA LYS A 123 3.27 -1.49 -12.00
C LYS A 123 3.29 -2.11 -10.61
N ALA A 124 2.34 -3.00 -10.36
CA ALA A 124 2.20 -3.70 -9.08
C ALA A 124 3.34 -4.71 -8.89
N ALA A 125 3.89 -4.74 -7.69
CA ALA A 125 4.84 -5.74 -7.24
C ALA A 125 4.18 -6.77 -6.32
N ALA A 126 3.29 -6.31 -5.43
CA ALA A 126 2.46 -7.16 -4.61
C ALA A 126 1.08 -6.56 -4.33
N SER A 127 0.08 -7.43 -4.19
CA SER A 127 -1.29 -7.10 -3.83
C SER A 127 -1.67 -7.91 -2.59
N PHE A 128 -1.85 -7.24 -1.46
CA PHE A 128 -2.22 -7.80 -0.17
C PHE A 128 -3.74 -7.74 -0.05
N SER A 129 -4.39 -8.87 -0.37
CA SER A 129 -5.84 -8.99 -0.34
C SER A 129 -6.31 -9.36 1.06
N GLY A 130 -6.56 -8.32 1.86
CA GLY A 130 -6.89 -8.43 3.27
C GLY A 130 -5.70 -8.37 4.22
N ASN A 131 -5.97 -8.04 5.48
CA ASN A 131 -4.97 -7.97 6.56
C ASN A 131 -3.76 -7.08 6.24
N CYS A 132 -3.97 -6.01 5.46
CA CYS A 132 -3.00 -4.95 5.26
C CYS A 132 -3.66 -3.58 5.46
N PRO A 133 -3.23 -2.78 6.46
CA PRO A 133 -2.32 -3.11 7.56
C PRO A 133 -2.72 -4.38 8.34
N ARG A 134 -1.79 -4.99 9.08
CA ARG A 134 -2.12 -6.18 9.88
C ARG A 134 -3.12 -5.77 10.95
N ARG A 135 -4.13 -6.62 11.18
CA ARG A 135 -5.15 -6.46 12.22
C ARG A 135 -4.57 -6.74 13.61
N ALA A 136 -3.62 -5.92 14.01
CA ALA A 136 -3.05 -5.87 15.34
C ALA A 136 -3.38 -4.52 15.97
N GLU A 137 -3.48 -4.48 17.30
CA GLU A 137 -3.56 -3.21 18.03
C GLU A 137 -2.24 -2.43 17.92
N ASP A 138 -1.11 -3.14 17.88
CA ASP A 138 0.20 -2.56 17.65
C ASP A 138 0.36 -2.16 16.18
N GLY A 139 0.38 -0.85 15.91
CA GLY A 139 0.63 -0.27 14.60
C GLY A 139 2.11 0.07 14.35
N SER A 140 3.03 -0.33 15.23
CA SER A 140 4.45 -0.02 15.09
C SER A 140 5.11 -0.67 13.86
N PRO A 141 6.25 -0.14 13.37
CA PRO A 141 6.97 -0.74 12.24
C PRO A 141 7.33 -2.22 12.43
N SER A 142 7.63 -2.63 13.67
CA SER A 142 7.96 -4.02 13.99
C SER A 142 6.79 -4.98 13.84
N SER A 143 5.57 -4.57 14.14
CA SER A 143 4.37 -5.38 13.95
C SER A 143 3.83 -5.26 12.52
N GLN A 144 4.10 -4.15 11.84
CA GLN A 144 3.58 -3.83 10.50
C GLN A 144 4.64 -3.99 9.40
N THR A 145 5.37 -5.11 9.41
CA THR A 145 6.33 -5.48 8.36
C THR A 145 5.71 -6.44 7.34
N PHE A 146 5.93 -6.18 6.05
CA PHE A 146 5.34 -6.91 4.94
C PHE A 146 6.40 -7.28 3.89
N ASP A 147 6.52 -8.57 3.62
CA ASP A 147 7.45 -9.09 2.63
C ASP A 147 6.86 -9.04 1.21
N PHE A 148 7.71 -8.74 0.24
CA PHE A 148 7.39 -8.86 -1.18
C PHE A 148 8.67 -9.19 -1.97
N GLN A 149 8.53 -9.39 -3.28
CA GLN A 149 9.69 -9.49 -4.18
C GLN A 149 9.66 -8.33 -5.16
N VAL A 150 10.79 -7.63 -5.30
CA VAL A 150 10.97 -6.61 -6.34
C VAL A 150 10.78 -7.28 -7.71
N PRO A 151 10.00 -6.70 -8.64
CA PRO A 151 9.76 -7.32 -9.93
C PRO A 151 11.04 -7.74 -10.64
N ARG A 152 11.04 -8.95 -11.19
CA ARG A 152 12.17 -9.47 -11.96
C ARG A 152 12.31 -8.70 -13.27
N GLY A 153 13.55 -8.49 -13.70
CA GLY A 153 13.84 -7.77 -14.93
C GLY A 153 13.55 -6.26 -14.88
N MET A 154 13.24 -5.70 -13.70
CA MET A 154 13.05 -4.27 -13.56
C MET A 154 14.32 -3.49 -13.97
N PRO A 155 14.20 -2.47 -14.84
CA PRO A 155 15.34 -1.64 -15.26
C PRO A 155 16.08 -1.03 -14.08
N SER A 156 17.39 -0.88 -14.25
CA SER A 156 18.21 -0.20 -13.24
C SER A 156 17.99 1.30 -13.29
N GLY A 157 17.73 1.91 -12.13
CA GLY A 157 17.62 3.37 -12.01
C GLY A 157 17.06 3.78 -10.65
N ASN A 158 16.84 5.08 -10.49
CA ASN A 158 15.97 5.58 -9.42
C ASN A 158 14.52 5.28 -9.80
N ALA A 159 13.72 4.91 -8.82
CA ALA A 159 12.30 4.60 -8.98
C ALA A 159 11.52 5.20 -7.82
N LEU A 160 10.24 5.48 -8.05
CA LEU A 160 9.29 5.63 -6.95
C LEU A 160 8.80 4.24 -6.55
N PHE A 161 8.81 3.98 -5.26
CA PHE A 161 8.03 2.90 -4.64
C PHE A 161 6.78 3.51 -4.03
N ALA A 162 5.62 2.90 -4.25
CA ALA A 162 4.37 3.34 -3.63
C ALA A 162 3.76 2.24 -2.79
N TRP A 163 3.11 2.66 -1.71
CA TRP A 163 2.15 1.90 -0.96
C TRP A 163 0.80 2.59 -1.07
N VAL A 164 -0.24 1.80 -1.38
CA VAL A 164 -1.63 2.22 -1.29
C VAL A 164 -2.37 1.33 -0.32
N TRP A 165 -3.33 1.90 0.40
CA TRP A 165 -4.23 1.18 1.28
C TRP A 165 -5.67 1.63 1.05
N LEU A 166 -6.54 0.63 0.93
CA LEU A 166 -7.98 0.73 0.81
C LEU A 166 -8.58 0.08 2.06
N ASN A 167 -9.04 0.88 3.00
CA ASN A 167 -9.72 0.35 4.19
C ASN A 167 -11.20 0.02 3.87
N ARG A 168 -11.85 -0.66 4.81
CA ARG A 168 -13.25 -1.12 4.66
C ARG A 168 -14.25 0.03 4.75
N GLU A 169 -13.81 1.15 5.28
CA GLU A 169 -14.54 2.39 5.40
C GLU A 169 -14.48 3.21 4.12
N HIS A 170 -13.92 2.68 3.03
CA HIS A 170 -13.81 3.35 1.74
C HIS A 170 -12.92 4.59 1.73
N GLU A 171 -11.83 4.52 2.48
CA GLU A 171 -10.82 5.56 2.54
C GLU A 171 -9.54 5.09 1.85
N PHE A 172 -8.91 6.01 1.13
CA PHE A 172 -7.76 5.72 0.28
C PHE A 172 -6.52 6.42 0.83
N PHE A 173 -5.47 5.66 1.09
CA PHE A 173 -4.18 6.17 1.53
C PHE A 173 -3.14 5.87 0.47
N VAL A 174 -2.21 6.79 0.28
CA VAL A 174 -1.08 6.60 -0.63
C VAL A 174 0.15 7.30 -0.07
N ASN A 175 1.26 6.59 0.01
CA ASN A 175 2.56 7.20 0.27
C ASN A 175 3.59 6.65 -0.72
N CYS A 176 4.63 7.44 -0.97
CA CYS A 176 5.71 7.05 -1.87
C CYS A 176 7.07 7.27 -1.23
N ALA A 177 8.07 6.53 -1.70
CA ALA A 177 9.47 6.70 -1.35
C ALA A 177 10.35 6.62 -2.60
N LYS A 178 11.47 7.36 -2.60
CA LYS A 178 12.51 7.21 -3.63
C LYS A 178 13.38 6.00 -3.30
N VAL A 179 13.56 5.10 -4.25
CA VAL A 179 14.40 3.90 -4.13
C VAL A 179 15.32 3.77 -5.34
N ARG A 180 16.36 2.95 -5.24
CA ARG A 180 17.28 2.63 -6.34
C ARG A 180 17.18 1.15 -6.67
N ILE A 181 16.90 0.83 -7.93
CA ILE A 181 16.84 -0.55 -8.42
C ILE A 181 18.12 -0.90 -9.16
N THR A 182 18.83 -1.94 -8.75
CA THR A 182 20.04 -2.42 -9.41
C THR A 182 19.78 -3.70 -10.20
N ALA A 183 20.57 -3.93 -11.25
CA ALA A 183 20.47 -5.13 -12.05
C ALA A 183 20.84 -6.36 -11.22
N ASN A 184 20.16 -7.46 -11.48
CA ASN A 184 20.56 -8.75 -10.93
C ASN A 184 21.87 -9.19 -11.60
N ALA A 185 22.95 -9.34 -10.84
CA ALA A 185 24.26 -9.74 -11.35
C ALA A 185 24.21 -11.09 -12.11
N SER A 186 23.22 -11.95 -11.85
CA SER A 186 23.09 -13.28 -12.43
C SER A 186 22.65 -13.30 -13.91
N ARG A 187 22.09 -12.20 -14.45
CA ARG A 187 21.72 -12.15 -15.89
C ARG A 187 22.90 -11.87 -16.83
N VAL A 188 24.04 -11.40 -16.32
CA VAL A 188 25.23 -11.15 -17.16
C VAL A 188 26.04 -12.44 -17.43
N LEU A 189 25.78 -13.54 -16.71
CA LEU A 189 26.58 -14.77 -16.80
C LEU A 189 25.84 -16.02 -17.29
N SER A 190 24.55 -15.94 -17.66
CA SER A 190 23.75 -17.15 -17.99
C SER A 190 23.38 -17.30 -19.47
N ALA A 191 24.02 -16.54 -20.36
CA ALA A 191 23.87 -16.70 -21.81
C ALA A 191 24.86 -17.73 -22.40
N ASP A 192 25.35 -18.71 -21.63
CA ASP A 192 25.95 -19.93 -22.22
C ASP A 192 26.09 -21.04 -21.15
N MET A 193 25.08 -21.87 -20.97
CA MET A 193 25.25 -23.28 -20.59
C MET A 193 23.91 -24.01 -20.71
N SER A 194 23.72 -24.73 -21.80
CA SER A 194 22.65 -25.74 -21.92
C SER A 194 23.17 -27.06 -21.35
N LEU A 195 22.57 -27.56 -20.27
CA LEU A 195 22.76 -28.94 -19.81
C LEU A 195 21.44 -29.56 -19.29
N PRO A 196 21.28 -30.89 -19.41
CA PRO A 196 20.00 -31.51 -19.69
C PRO A 196 19.17 -31.90 -18.45
N SER A 197 17.87 -32.00 -18.73
CA SER A 197 16.79 -32.51 -17.88
C SER A 197 17.06 -33.90 -17.31
N SER A 198 16.98 -34.03 -15.99
CA SER A 198 16.72 -35.31 -15.33
C SER A 198 15.35 -35.27 -14.64
N ARG A 199 14.52 -36.25 -14.99
CA ARG A 199 13.16 -36.43 -14.51
C ARG A 199 13.20 -36.91 -13.05
N GLY A 200 12.53 -36.19 -12.18
CA GLY A 200 12.19 -36.63 -10.83
C GLY A 200 10.74 -36.26 -10.54
N LEU A 201 9.85 -37.24 -10.62
CA LEU A 201 8.44 -37.12 -10.25
C LEU A 201 8.33 -37.05 -8.72
N TRP A 202 8.17 -35.84 -8.19
CA TRP A 202 7.60 -35.60 -6.87
C TRP A 202 6.54 -34.51 -7.00
N ARG A 203 5.29 -34.91 -7.22
CA ARG A 203 4.13 -34.01 -7.16
C ARG A 203 3.74 -33.84 -5.70
N GLN A 204 4.57 -33.14 -4.94
CA GLN A 204 4.10 -32.49 -3.72
C GLN A 204 3.23 -31.32 -4.17
N SER A 205 1.98 -31.28 -3.71
CA SER A 205 1.11 -30.11 -3.80
C SER A 205 1.78 -28.96 -3.03
N ARG A 206 2.63 -28.22 -3.72
CA ARG A 206 3.19 -26.98 -3.20
C ARG A 206 2.00 -26.04 -2.96
N PRO A 207 1.89 -25.38 -1.80
CA PRO A 207 1.01 -24.22 -1.67
C PRO A 207 1.34 -23.26 -2.83
N LYS A 208 0.34 -22.56 -3.39
CA LYS A 208 0.54 -21.61 -4.51
C LYS A 208 1.71 -20.69 -4.12
N ALA A 209 2.89 -20.98 -4.67
CA ALA A 209 4.08 -20.23 -4.32
C ALA A 209 3.82 -18.78 -4.74
N PHE A 210 4.11 -17.83 -3.85
CA PHE A 210 4.10 -16.40 -4.15
C PHE A 210 4.80 -16.18 -5.50
N ARG A 211 4.00 -15.96 -6.54
CA ARG A 211 4.51 -15.83 -7.90
C ARG A 211 4.92 -14.38 -8.06
N SER A 212 6.19 -14.09 -7.87
CA SER A 212 6.76 -12.78 -8.16
C SER A 212 6.44 -12.29 -9.57
N CYS A 213 6.27 -10.99 -9.74
CA CYS A 213 6.02 -10.39 -11.05
C CYS A 213 7.30 -10.25 -11.91
N GLU A 214 7.17 -10.44 -13.22
CA GLU A 214 8.13 -9.93 -14.22
C GLU A 214 7.75 -8.49 -14.55
N TRP A 215 8.71 -7.58 -14.63
CA TRP A 215 8.45 -6.15 -14.86
C TRP A 215 7.63 -5.89 -16.13
N ASP A 216 7.96 -6.56 -17.23
CA ASP A 216 7.34 -6.30 -18.53
C ASP A 216 5.86 -6.71 -18.57
N THR A 217 5.47 -7.69 -17.75
CA THR A 217 4.10 -8.21 -17.68
C THR A 217 3.45 -7.97 -16.32
N ALA A 218 4.06 -7.15 -15.46
CA ALA A 218 3.51 -6.84 -14.16
C ALA A 218 2.18 -6.07 -14.35
N PRO A 219 1.15 -6.37 -13.55
CA PRO A 219 -0.14 -5.68 -13.63
C PRO A 219 0.02 -4.18 -13.44
N VAL A 220 -0.87 -3.41 -14.08
CA VAL A 220 -0.99 -1.98 -13.80
C VAL A 220 -1.45 -1.79 -12.36
N MET A 221 -0.77 -0.93 -11.61
CA MET A 221 -1.21 -0.49 -10.29
C MET A 221 -1.96 0.82 -10.45
N LYS A 222 -3.19 0.89 -9.94
CA LYS A 222 -3.92 2.17 -9.88
C LYS A 222 -3.46 2.97 -8.67
N MET A 223 -3.46 4.29 -8.81
CA MET A 223 -2.98 5.23 -7.79
C MET A 223 -4.05 6.27 -7.40
N SER A 224 -5.29 6.03 -7.82
CA SER A 224 -6.41 6.95 -7.65
C SER A 224 -7.67 6.14 -7.36
N TYR A 225 -8.07 6.12 -6.09
CA TYR A 225 -9.24 5.41 -5.60
C TYR A 225 -10.11 6.34 -4.74
N TYR A 226 -11.42 6.11 -4.77
CA TYR A 226 -12.43 6.63 -3.83
C TYR A 226 -12.69 8.14 -3.83
N THR A 227 -11.73 8.97 -4.19
CA THR A 227 -11.93 10.42 -4.38
C THR A 227 -12.99 10.70 -5.45
N THR A 228 -13.55 11.90 -5.47
CA THR A 228 -14.59 12.28 -6.44
C THR A 228 -14.14 12.17 -7.89
N ASP A 229 -12.86 12.43 -8.12
CA ASP A 229 -12.16 12.38 -9.40
C ASP A 229 -11.39 11.06 -9.63
N ALA A 230 -11.61 10.04 -8.79
CA ALA A 230 -10.82 8.82 -8.85
C ALA A 230 -11.07 8.01 -10.13
N ASP A 231 -10.00 7.44 -10.68
CA ASP A 231 -10.07 6.51 -11.81
C ASP A 231 -10.78 5.21 -11.45
N CYS A 232 -10.71 4.80 -10.18
CA CYS A 232 -11.28 3.56 -9.69
C CYS A 232 -12.20 3.80 -8.51
N MET A 233 -13.40 3.24 -8.58
CA MET A 233 -14.43 3.35 -7.54
C MET A 233 -14.61 4.80 -7.02
N PRO A 234 -14.85 5.80 -7.90
CA PRO A 234 -15.00 7.18 -7.44
C PRO A 234 -16.18 7.32 -6.50
N ASN A 235 -16.11 8.26 -5.55
CA ASN A 235 -17.20 8.53 -4.60
C ASN A 235 -17.56 7.30 -3.74
N ALA A 236 -16.64 6.38 -3.46
CA ALA A 236 -16.95 5.16 -2.71
C ALA A 236 -17.50 5.48 -1.31
N LYS A 237 -16.78 6.32 -0.54
CA LYS A 237 -17.20 6.75 0.80
C LYS A 237 -18.56 7.46 0.82
N LEU A 238 -18.85 8.26 -0.21
CA LEU A 238 -20.14 8.95 -0.36
C LEU A 238 -21.30 7.98 -0.58
N ARG A 239 -21.07 6.96 -1.41
CA ARG A 239 -22.08 5.96 -1.75
C ARG A 239 -22.24 4.91 -0.64
N HIS A 240 -21.20 4.72 0.16
CA HIS A 240 -21.10 3.69 1.18
C HIS A 240 -20.46 4.28 2.44
N ALA A 241 -21.26 4.99 3.24
CA ALA A 241 -20.80 5.64 4.46
C ALA A 241 -20.44 4.67 5.60
N GLN A 242 -20.83 3.40 5.48
CA GLN A 242 -20.56 2.34 6.45
C GLN A 242 -19.35 1.51 6.04
N SER A 243 -18.69 0.88 7.02
CA SER A 243 -17.65 -0.11 6.77
C SER A 243 -18.24 -1.34 6.08
N ASP A 244 -17.58 -1.84 5.06
CA ASP A 244 -17.93 -3.10 4.40
C ASP A 244 -17.73 -4.30 5.33
N ASP A 245 -18.38 -5.42 5.06
CA ASP A 245 -18.12 -6.72 5.70
C ASP A 245 -17.11 -7.59 4.92
N PHE A 246 -16.48 -7.03 3.89
CA PHE A 246 -15.48 -7.67 3.04
C PHE A 246 -14.17 -6.86 2.99
N GLU A 247 -13.09 -7.50 2.54
CA GLU A 247 -11.84 -6.84 2.13
C GLU A 247 -11.66 -6.97 0.61
N LEU A 248 -10.74 -6.22 0.01
CA LEU A 248 -10.63 -6.11 -1.43
C LEU A 248 -9.52 -7.00 -2.02
N GLY A 249 -9.75 -7.46 -3.25
CA GLY A 249 -8.80 -8.22 -4.04
C GLY A 249 -8.55 -7.58 -5.40
N TRP A 250 -7.41 -7.90 -6.00
CA TRP A 250 -7.10 -7.51 -7.37
C TRP A 250 -6.95 -8.75 -8.23
N ASP A 251 -7.59 -8.75 -9.41
CA ASP A 251 -7.50 -9.87 -10.34
C ASP A 251 -6.16 -9.78 -11.10
N VAL A 252 -5.11 -10.27 -10.45
CA VAL A 252 -3.73 -10.16 -10.95
C VAL A 252 -3.04 -11.52 -11.01
N ALA A 253 -2.21 -11.70 -12.04
CA ALA A 253 -1.57 -12.97 -12.34
C ALA A 253 -0.30 -13.26 -11.50
N CYS A 254 0.17 -12.30 -10.71
CA CYS A 254 1.40 -12.38 -9.92
C CYS A 254 1.32 -11.44 -8.70
N GLY A 255 2.21 -11.63 -7.73
CA GLY A 255 2.35 -10.76 -6.56
C GLY A 255 1.20 -10.84 -5.55
N VAL A 256 0.27 -11.79 -5.70
CA VAL A 256 -0.86 -11.93 -4.77
C VAL A 256 -0.35 -12.46 -3.43
N VAL A 257 -0.69 -11.74 -2.36
CA VAL A 257 -0.50 -12.15 -0.96
C VAL A 257 -1.88 -12.27 -0.34
N GLU A 258 -2.23 -13.47 0.09
CA GLU A 258 -3.49 -13.73 0.78
C GLU A 258 -3.44 -13.12 2.18
N GLY A 259 -4.51 -12.44 2.58
CA GLY A 259 -4.73 -12.05 3.97
C GLY A 259 -4.97 -13.28 4.86
N ASP A 260 -5.38 -13.04 6.11
CA ASP A 260 -5.64 -14.14 7.06
C ASP A 260 -7.06 -14.75 6.97
N GLY A 261 -7.87 -14.29 6.02
CA GLY A 261 -9.21 -14.82 5.76
C GLY A 261 -10.29 -14.41 6.77
N ALA A 262 -10.06 -13.40 7.62
CA ALA A 262 -11.10 -12.95 8.55
C ALA A 262 -12.31 -12.30 7.86
N PHE A 263 -12.11 -11.72 6.67
CA PHE A 263 -13.18 -11.16 5.84
C PHE A 263 -13.20 -11.83 4.46
N PRO A 264 -14.37 -12.01 3.84
CA PRO A 264 -14.46 -12.41 2.44
C PRO A 264 -13.75 -11.40 1.54
N ILE A 265 -13.17 -11.87 0.45
CA ILE A 265 -12.50 -11.02 -0.54
C ILE A 265 -13.44 -10.69 -1.70
N GLN A 266 -13.66 -9.41 -1.95
CA GLN A 266 -14.35 -8.90 -3.12
C GLN A 266 -13.34 -8.36 -4.13
N MET A 267 -13.42 -8.82 -5.37
CA MET A 267 -12.53 -8.34 -6.43
C MET A 267 -12.89 -6.92 -6.85
N ILE A 268 -11.91 -6.02 -6.85
CA ILE A 268 -12.06 -4.64 -7.31
C ILE A 268 -12.38 -4.65 -8.80
N ALA A 269 -13.34 -3.82 -9.17
CA ALA A 269 -13.59 -3.42 -10.55
C ALA A 269 -13.39 -1.91 -10.69
N CYS A 270 -12.43 -1.55 -11.53
CA CYS A 270 -12.28 -0.24 -12.14
C CYS A 270 -12.70 -0.40 -13.62
#